data_AF-A0A7J6PK44-F1
#
_entry.id   AF-A0A7J6PK44-F1
#
_cell.length_a   1.000
_cell.length_b   1.000
_cell.length_c   1.000
_cell.angle_alpha   90.00
_cell.angle_beta   90.00
_cell.angle_gamma   90.00
#
_symmetry.space_group_name_H-M   'P 1'
#
loop_
_entity.id
_entity.type
_entity.pdbx_description
1 polymer ?
#
loop_
_entity_poly.entity_id
_entity_poly.type
_entity_poly.pdbx_seq_one_letter_code
_entity_poly.pdbx_strand_id
1 'polypeptide(L)'
;GVRVTLIEKEDRVGGQCWTRYEDNGVIWEAGGEGFVRRAVAVPKIANALGIEEDMLPQEPVENYEIDENYTLIQLDRGEAARKLGFQVKKEDFGRGIASFRKGMGELVDSMHSCLEKSPLCTVFLNDEVSSLERDANNQSNTKLTLAGGEKLIVDEVVIATPEKEACAMLGRESNSTDLMSHVSVYCLVRMVGQTSDHWH
;
A
#
# COMPACT_ATOMS: atom_id res chain seq x y z
N GLY A 1 17.16 9.38 -13.96
CA GLY A 1 16.06 9.18 -13.01
C GLY A 1 14.78 8.89 -13.78
N VAL A 2 13.85 8.19 -13.17
CA VAL A 2 12.52 7.89 -13.74
C VAL A 2 11.54 8.98 -13.31
N ARG A 3 10.72 9.51 -14.22
CA ARG A 3 9.62 10.41 -13.82
C ARG A 3 8.42 9.57 -13.42
N VAL A 4 7.82 9.87 -12.28
CA VAL A 4 6.73 9.07 -11.73
C VAL A 4 5.49 9.92 -11.59
N THR A 5 4.35 9.38 -11.99
CA THR A 5 3.05 9.98 -11.67
C THR A 5 2.28 9.06 -10.73
N LEU A 6 1.92 9.50 -9.54
CA LEU A 6 1.05 8.75 -8.64
C LEU A 6 -0.36 9.33 -8.80
N ILE A 7 -1.36 8.50 -9.05
CA ILE A 7 -2.77 8.90 -9.21
C ILE A 7 -3.56 8.13 -8.16
N GLU A 8 -4.17 8.79 -7.19
CA GLU A 8 -4.95 8.17 -6.12
C GLU A 8 -6.37 8.75 -6.12
N LYS A 9 -7.36 7.86 -6.04
CA LYS A 9 -8.78 8.24 -6.15
C LYS A 9 -9.26 8.97 -4.89
N GLU A 10 -8.69 8.64 -3.75
CA GLU A 10 -9.04 9.25 -2.47
C GLU A 10 -8.30 10.58 -2.27
N ASP A 11 -8.73 11.34 -1.27
CA ASP A 11 -8.08 12.57 -0.83
C ASP A 11 -6.79 12.34 -0.02
N ARG A 12 -6.41 11.08 0.17
CA ARG A 12 -5.24 10.63 0.92
C ARG A 12 -4.59 9.42 0.26
N VAL A 13 -3.29 9.26 0.50
CA VAL A 13 -2.58 8.02 0.19
C VAL A 13 -2.70 6.99 1.32
N GLY A 14 -2.26 5.76 1.07
CA GLY A 14 -2.02 4.73 2.09
C GLY A 14 -3.03 3.60 2.13
N GLY A 15 -4.19 3.73 1.49
CA GLY A 15 -5.22 2.68 1.46
C GLY A 15 -5.57 2.18 2.86
N GLN A 16 -5.34 0.89 3.12
CA GLN A 16 -5.58 0.23 4.42
C GLN A 16 -4.61 0.63 5.53
N CYS A 17 -3.46 1.24 5.24
CA CYS A 17 -2.58 1.79 6.28
C CYS A 17 -3.11 3.16 6.67
N TRP A 18 -3.95 3.19 7.71
CA TRP A 18 -4.60 4.42 8.15
C TRP A 18 -4.61 4.52 9.67
N THR A 19 -3.81 5.46 10.17
CA THR A 19 -3.81 5.86 11.57
C THR A 19 -4.66 7.11 11.75
N ARG A 20 -5.44 7.15 12.84
CA ARG A 20 -6.23 8.30 13.25
C ARG A 20 -5.66 8.90 14.52
N TYR A 21 -5.67 10.22 14.55
CA TYR A 21 -5.19 11.03 15.67
C TYR A 21 -6.37 11.83 16.20
N GLU A 22 -6.75 11.56 17.44
CA GLU A 22 -7.86 12.26 18.10
C GLU A 22 -7.32 13.45 18.92
N ASP A 23 -8.12 14.50 19.09
CA ASP A 23 -7.72 15.74 19.78
C ASP A 23 -7.28 15.53 21.24
N ASN A 24 -7.72 14.42 21.85
CA ASN A 24 -7.34 14.03 23.21
C ASN A 24 -5.99 13.29 23.28
N GLY A 25 -5.27 13.17 22.17
CA GLY A 25 -3.98 12.49 22.08
C GLY A 25 -4.07 10.97 21.89
N VAL A 26 -5.27 10.42 21.68
CA VAL A 26 -5.44 9.00 21.33
C VAL A 26 -5.02 8.77 19.88
N ILE A 27 -4.22 7.74 19.67
CA ILE A 27 -3.81 7.24 18.36
C ILE A 27 -4.41 5.85 18.20
N TRP A 28 -5.11 5.60 17.09
CA TRP A 28 -5.67 4.29 16.80
C TRP A 28 -5.62 3.96 15.32
N GLU A 29 -5.55 2.67 15.03
CA GLU A 29 -5.42 2.15 13.67
C GLU A 29 -6.81 1.85 13.11
N ALA A 30 -7.19 2.61 12.08
CA ALA A 30 -8.43 2.40 11.34
C ALA A 30 -8.30 1.30 10.26
N GLY A 31 -7.09 0.77 10.08
CA GLY A 31 -6.81 -0.36 9.21
C GLY A 31 -5.65 -1.21 9.72
N GLY A 32 -4.62 -1.42 8.91
CA GLY A 32 -3.48 -2.27 9.29
C GLY A 32 -2.73 -1.74 10.51
N GLU A 33 -2.67 -2.53 11.59
CA GLU A 33 -2.10 -2.12 12.88
C GLU A 33 -0.57 -2.28 12.98
N GLY A 34 0.04 -2.97 12.02
CA GLY A 34 1.47 -3.24 12.04
C GLY A 34 1.90 -4.17 10.93
N PHE A 35 3.17 -4.53 10.96
CA PHE A 35 3.79 -5.46 10.03
C PHE A 35 4.48 -6.59 10.79
N VAL A 36 4.59 -7.76 10.16
CA VAL A 36 5.30 -8.90 10.76
C VAL A 36 6.75 -8.50 11.01
N ARG A 37 7.23 -8.66 12.24
CA ARG A 37 8.56 -8.17 12.67
C ARG A 37 9.75 -8.67 11.85
N ARG A 38 9.61 -9.79 11.15
CA ARG A 38 10.65 -10.34 10.26
C ARG A 38 10.71 -9.66 8.88
N ALA A 39 9.77 -8.78 8.57
CA ALA A 39 9.73 -8.12 7.27
C ALA A 39 11.05 -7.39 7.04
N VAL A 40 11.69 -7.67 5.90
CA VAL A 40 12.97 -7.04 5.54
C VAL A 40 12.73 -5.70 4.83
N ALA A 41 11.61 -5.57 4.13
CA ALA A 41 11.31 -4.38 3.34
C ALA A 41 11.00 -3.16 4.22
N VAL A 42 10.12 -3.31 5.22
CA VAL A 42 9.66 -2.18 6.05
C VAL A 42 10.81 -1.52 6.82
N PRO A 43 11.69 -2.25 7.53
CA PRO A 43 12.83 -1.62 8.21
C PRO A 43 13.79 -0.90 7.25
N LYS A 44 14.01 -1.45 6.05
CA LYS A 44 14.84 -0.78 5.03
C LYS A 44 14.22 0.52 4.53
N ILE A 45 12.91 0.52 4.31
CA ILE A 45 12.17 1.72 3.92
C ILE A 45 12.20 2.75 5.06
N ALA A 46 11.92 2.32 6.29
CA ALA A 46 11.96 3.17 7.47
C ALA A 46 13.34 3.84 7.67
N ASN A 47 14.43 3.07 7.49
CA ASN A 47 15.79 3.60 7.50
C ASN A 47 16.02 4.65 6.41
N ALA A 48 15.61 4.36 5.17
CA ALA A 48 15.73 5.29 4.05
C ALA A 48 14.91 6.58 4.23
N LEU A 49 13.82 6.51 4.98
CA LEU A 49 12.95 7.64 5.33
C LEU A 49 13.39 8.36 6.61
N GLY A 50 14.35 7.82 7.37
CA GLY A 50 14.83 8.38 8.63
C GLY A 50 13.88 8.20 9.83
N ILE A 51 12.97 7.22 9.78
CA ILE A 51 11.96 6.95 10.82
C ILE A 51 12.16 5.59 11.51
N GLU A 52 13.32 4.96 11.32
CA GLU A 52 13.60 3.63 11.90
C GLU A 52 13.52 3.62 13.44
N GLU A 53 13.98 4.69 14.09
CA GLU A 53 13.95 4.84 15.56
C GLU A 53 12.53 4.95 16.13
N ASP A 54 11.55 5.26 15.30
CA ASP A 54 10.14 5.30 15.68
C ASP A 54 9.48 3.91 15.59
N MET A 55 10.16 2.89 15.06
CA MET A 55 9.64 1.53 15.06
C MET A 55 9.57 0.94 16.46
N LEU A 56 8.39 0.41 16.82
CA LEU A 56 8.13 -0.22 18.11
C LEU A 56 7.71 -1.67 17.91
N PRO A 57 8.38 -2.64 18.55
CA PRO A 57 7.86 -4.00 18.59
C PRO A 57 6.62 -4.06 19.46
N GLN A 58 5.67 -4.92 19.10
CA GLN A 58 4.61 -5.30 20.02
C GLN A 58 5.23 -5.92 21.28
N GLU A 59 4.85 -5.42 22.46
CA GLU A 59 5.23 -6.08 23.70
C GLU A 59 4.60 -7.48 23.74
N PRO A 60 5.29 -8.50 24.28
CA PRO A 60 4.73 -9.84 24.36
C PRO A 60 3.43 -9.81 25.19
N VAL A 61 2.30 -10.01 24.52
CA VAL A 61 1.01 -10.19 25.18
C VAL A 61 0.72 -11.68 25.30
N GLU A 62 0.21 -12.06 26.47
CA GLU A 62 -0.43 -13.35 26.66
C GLU A 62 -1.62 -13.44 25.71
N ASN A 63 -1.67 -14.50 24.92
CA ASN A 63 -2.77 -14.73 24.00
C ASN A 63 -3.76 -15.66 24.68
N TYR A 64 -5.05 -15.44 24.44
CA TYR A 64 -6.10 -16.25 25.04
C TYR A 64 -7.08 -16.73 23.97
N GLU A 65 -7.66 -17.90 24.20
CA GLU A 65 -8.79 -18.44 23.45
C GLU A 65 -10.00 -18.53 24.38
N ILE A 66 -11.19 -18.31 23.84
CA ILE A 66 -12.44 -18.62 24.53
C ILE A 66 -12.92 -19.95 23.96
N ASP A 67 -13.03 -20.96 24.83
CA ASP A 67 -13.53 -22.28 24.43
C ASP A 67 -15.06 -22.32 24.29
N GLU A 68 -15.58 -23.50 23.91
CA GLU A 68 -17.02 -23.75 23.77
C GLU A 68 -17.82 -23.59 25.07
N ASN A 69 -17.14 -23.60 26.22
CA ASN A 69 -17.73 -23.43 27.55
C ASN A 69 -17.56 -21.99 28.08
N TYR A 70 -17.18 -21.04 27.22
CA TYR A 70 -16.91 -19.64 27.59
C TYR A 70 -15.77 -19.47 28.62
N THR A 71 -14.83 -20.40 28.65
CA THR A 71 -13.65 -20.34 29.51
C THR A 71 -12.50 -19.65 28.78
N LEU A 72 -11.87 -18.69 29.44
CA LEU A 72 -10.67 -18.03 28.93
C LEU A 72 -9.44 -18.92 29.19
N ILE A 73 -8.83 -19.43 28.13
CA ILE A 73 -7.67 -20.32 28.17
C ILE A 73 -6.45 -19.56 27.65
N GLN A 74 -5.42 -19.43 28.49
CA GLN A 74 -4.13 -18.89 28.06
C GLN A 74 -3.47 -19.83 27.07
N LEU A 75 -3.08 -19.30 25.92
CA LEU A 75 -2.42 -20.02 24.86
C LEU A 75 -0.90 -19.95 25.01
N ASP A 76 -0.24 -21.06 24.69
CA ASP A 76 1.21 -21.09 24.52
C ASP A 76 1.66 -20.13 23.41
N ARG A 77 2.90 -19.66 23.53
CA ARG A 77 3.49 -18.74 22.55
C ARG A 77 3.46 -19.35 21.15
N GLY A 78 2.81 -18.65 20.22
CA GLY A 78 2.69 -19.07 18.81
C GLY A 78 1.45 -19.88 18.49
N GLU A 79 0.72 -20.36 19.50
CA GLU A 79 -0.44 -21.22 19.29
C GLU A 79 -1.62 -20.47 18.67
N ALA A 80 -1.81 -19.20 19.05
CA ALA A 80 -2.78 -18.31 18.42
C ALA A 80 -2.54 -18.19 16.90
N ALA A 81 -1.29 -17.97 16.49
CA ALA A 81 -0.93 -17.84 15.08
C ALA A 81 -1.14 -19.14 14.30
N ARG A 82 -0.87 -20.29 14.93
CA ARG A 82 -1.14 -21.62 14.35
C ARG A 82 -2.63 -21.86 14.15
N LYS A 83 -3.46 -21.55 15.16
CA LYS A 83 -4.92 -21.71 15.12
C LYS A 83 -5.59 -20.80 14.09
N LEU A 84 -5.11 -19.56 13.95
CA LEU A 84 -5.58 -18.60 12.94
C LEU A 84 -5.11 -18.92 11.51
N GLY A 85 -4.29 -19.97 11.33
CA GLY A 85 -3.84 -20.40 10.00
C GLY A 85 -2.80 -19.46 9.37
N PHE A 86 -2.09 -18.64 10.15
CA PHE A 86 -1.04 -17.79 9.60
C PHE A 86 0.10 -18.65 9.03
N GLN A 87 0.43 -18.41 7.76
CA GLN A 87 1.54 -19.08 7.06
C GLN A 87 2.90 -18.49 7.49
N VAL A 88 3.32 -18.79 8.72
CA VAL A 88 4.63 -18.39 9.26
C VAL A 88 5.50 -19.60 9.53
N LYS A 89 6.82 -19.45 9.39
CA LYS A 89 7.77 -20.51 9.76
C LYS A 89 7.70 -20.74 11.26
N LYS A 90 7.96 -21.98 11.70
CA LYS A 90 7.89 -22.34 13.13
C LYS A 90 8.81 -21.48 14.03
N GLU A 91 9.95 -21.07 13.51
CA GLU A 91 10.94 -20.18 14.17
C GLU A 91 10.49 -18.72 14.33
N ASP A 92 9.44 -18.33 13.62
CA ASP A 92 8.85 -16.99 13.63
C ASP A 92 7.62 -16.90 14.56
N PHE A 93 7.14 -18.03 15.08
CA PHE A 93 6.00 -18.06 15.98
C PHE A 93 6.25 -17.24 17.24
N GLY A 94 5.28 -16.37 17.56
CA GLY A 94 5.32 -15.53 18.75
C GLY A 94 6.34 -14.39 18.69
N ARG A 95 6.87 -14.04 17.51
CA ARG A 95 7.67 -12.81 17.34
C ARG A 95 6.82 -11.53 17.25
N GLY A 96 5.51 -11.69 17.07
CA GLY A 96 4.53 -10.60 17.02
C GLY A 96 4.66 -9.73 15.78
N ILE A 97 3.99 -8.58 15.84
CA ILE A 97 4.12 -7.50 14.86
C ILE A 97 5.01 -6.39 15.41
N ALA A 98 5.37 -5.46 14.55
CA ALA A 98 5.90 -4.16 14.92
C ALA A 98 5.03 -3.08 14.25
N SER A 99 5.02 -1.89 14.85
CA SER A 99 4.36 -0.70 14.31
C SER A 99 5.30 0.50 14.48
N PHE A 100 4.79 1.71 14.26
CA PHE A 100 5.53 2.96 14.48
C PHE A 100 4.95 3.72 15.67
N ARG A 101 5.76 4.60 16.28
CA ARG A 101 5.38 5.37 17.48
C ARG A 101 4.16 6.24 17.26
N LYS A 102 3.98 6.78 16.04
CA LYS A 102 2.78 7.53 15.67
C LYS A 102 1.76 6.69 14.89
N GLY A 103 1.88 5.36 14.92
CA GLY A 103 1.06 4.42 14.15
C GLY A 103 1.53 4.24 12.71
N MET A 104 0.98 3.24 12.01
CA MET A 104 1.36 2.83 10.66
C MET A 104 1.21 3.93 9.59
N GLY A 105 0.36 4.93 9.83
CA GLY A 105 0.23 6.12 9.01
C GLY A 105 1.54 6.91 8.90
N GLU A 106 2.41 6.87 9.92
CA GLU A 106 3.72 7.52 9.91
C GLU A 106 4.60 7.07 8.73
N LEU A 107 4.56 5.77 8.40
CA LEU A 107 5.29 5.21 7.26
C LEU A 107 4.74 5.79 5.94
N VAL A 108 3.42 5.83 5.80
CA VAL A 108 2.73 6.34 4.60
C VAL A 108 3.00 7.83 4.41
N ASP A 109 2.81 8.62 5.45
CA ASP A 109 2.99 10.07 5.43
C ASP A 109 4.44 10.43 5.09
N SER A 110 5.40 9.67 5.62
CA SER A 110 6.83 9.84 5.31
C SER A 110 7.14 9.51 3.86
N MET A 111 6.60 8.40 3.32
CA MET A 111 6.74 8.08 1.89
C MET A 111 6.12 9.15 1.01
N HIS A 112 4.91 9.59 1.33
CA HIS A 112 4.20 10.64 0.58
C HIS A 112 5.00 11.95 0.56
N SER A 113 5.47 12.39 1.72
CA SER A 113 6.31 13.58 1.87
C SER A 113 7.59 13.50 1.03
N CYS A 114 8.20 12.30 0.93
CA CYS A 114 9.36 12.09 0.07
C CYS A 114 9.02 12.17 -1.41
N LEU A 115 7.87 11.64 -1.83
CA LEU A 115 7.39 11.72 -3.21
C LEU A 115 7.06 13.16 -3.60
N GLU A 116 6.32 13.91 -2.78
CA GLU A 116 5.97 15.32 -3.04
C GLU A 116 7.21 16.23 -3.17
N LYS A 117 8.27 15.95 -2.41
CA LYS A 117 9.53 16.69 -2.48
C LYS A 117 10.39 16.34 -3.70
N SER A 118 10.08 15.23 -4.38
CA SER A 118 10.87 14.77 -5.53
C SER A 118 10.49 15.55 -6.80
N PRO A 119 11.45 16.21 -7.48
CA PRO A 119 11.17 16.90 -8.75
C PRO A 119 10.88 15.92 -9.91
N LEU A 120 11.04 14.62 -9.65
CA LEU A 120 10.73 13.56 -10.59
C LEU A 120 9.38 12.91 -10.32
N CYS A 121 8.64 13.31 -9.28
CA CYS A 121 7.34 12.74 -8.98
C CYS A 121 6.26 13.81 -9.04
N THR A 122 5.11 13.45 -9.59
CA THR A 122 3.87 14.22 -9.51
C THR A 122 2.82 13.34 -8.86
N VAL A 123 2.14 13.86 -7.84
CA VAL A 123 1.07 13.16 -7.13
C VAL A 123 -0.26 13.84 -7.43
N PHE A 124 -1.23 13.06 -7.90
CA PHE A 124 -2.62 13.47 -8.08
C PHE A 124 -3.47 12.70 -7.07
N LEU A 125 -4.18 13.44 -6.22
CA LEU A 125 -5.19 12.92 -5.30
C LEU A 125 -6.58 13.31 -5.83
N ASN A 126 -7.62 12.63 -5.37
CA ASN A 126 -8.99 12.82 -5.86
C ASN A 126 -9.14 12.59 -7.37
N ASP A 127 -8.31 11.71 -7.94
CA ASP A 127 -8.37 11.38 -9.36
C ASP A 127 -8.21 9.88 -9.59
N GLU A 128 -8.96 9.36 -10.55
CA GLU A 128 -9.05 7.93 -10.79
C GLU A 128 -8.77 7.61 -12.25
N VAL A 129 -8.05 6.53 -12.49
CA VAL A 129 -7.90 5.98 -13.84
C VAL A 129 -9.17 5.23 -14.21
N SER A 130 -9.87 5.68 -15.25
CA SER A 130 -11.09 5.02 -15.74
C SER A 130 -10.80 3.94 -16.79
N SER A 131 -9.75 4.10 -17.60
CA SER A 131 -9.36 3.10 -18.59
C SER A 131 -7.88 3.13 -18.95
N LEU A 132 -7.38 1.95 -19.36
CA LEU A 132 -6.04 1.75 -19.89
C LEU A 132 -6.12 1.07 -21.27
N GLU A 133 -5.56 1.73 -22.28
CA GLU A 133 -5.51 1.24 -23.66
C GLU A 133 -4.04 1.16 -24.10
N ARG A 134 -3.58 -0.03 -24.50
CA ARG A 134 -2.27 -0.17 -25.14
C ARG A 134 -2.45 -0.01 -26.65
N ASP A 135 -1.65 0.83 -27.28
CA ASP A 135 -1.73 1.05 -28.73
C ASP A 135 -1.37 -0.26 -29.46
N ALA A 136 -2.28 -0.75 -30.30
CA ALA A 136 -2.09 -1.97 -31.08
C ALA A 136 -0.93 -1.85 -32.10
N ASN A 137 -0.60 -0.63 -32.51
CA ASN A 137 0.45 -0.34 -33.50
C ASN A 137 1.78 0.07 -32.87
N ASN A 138 1.78 0.46 -31.59
CA ASN A 138 2.98 0.86 -30.87
C ASN A 138 2.99 0.28 -29.44
N GLN A 139 3.71 -0.82 -29.26
CA GLN A 139 3.77 -1.52 -27.97
C GLN A 139 4.47 -0.73 -26.87
N SER A 140 5.16 0.37 -27.18
CA SER A 140 5.96 1.11 -26.20
C SER A 140 5.17 2.05 -25.30
N ASN A 141 3.94 2.43 -25.68
CA ASN A 141 3.19 3.46 -24.97
C ASN A 141 1.80 2.97 -24.58
N THR A 142 1.41 3.27 -23.35
CA THR A 142 0.06 3.04 -22.81
C THR A 142 -0.67 4.38 -22.70
N LYS A 143 -1.91 4.40 -23.17
CA LYS A 143 -2.82 5.54 -23.05
C LYS A 143 -3.73 5.31 -21.85
N LEU A 144 -3.75 6.29 -20.97
CA LEU A 144 -4.51 6.29 -19.73
C LEU A 144 -5.60 7.35 -19.83
N THR A 145 -6.83 7.02 -19.43
CA THR A 145 -7.94 7.97 -19.32
C THR A 145 -8.29 8.15 -17.85
N LEU A 146 -8.35 9.40 -17.38
CA LEU A 146 -8.79 9.76 -16.04
C LEU A 146 -10.32 9.82 -15.98
N ALA A 147 -10.91 9.77 -14.79
CA ALA A 147 -12.37 9.82 -14.60
C ALA A 147 -12.97 11.13 -15.10
N GLY A 148 -12.22 12.24 -15.03
CA GLY A 148 -12.58 13.52 -15.62
C GLY A 148 -12.50 13.59 -17.16
N GLY A 149 -12.05 12.51 -17.82
CA GLY A 149 -11.91 12.42 -19.28
C GLY A 149 -10.57 12.90 -19.84
N GLU A 150 -9.70 13.47 -19.00
CA GLU A 150 -8.31 13.78 -19.37
C GLU A 150 -7.55 12.50 -19.77
N LYS A 151 -6.61 12.63 -20.72
CA LYS A 151 -5.86 11.51 -21.27
C LYS A 151 -4.36 11.74 -21.15
N LEU A 152 -3.65 10.74 -20.63
CA LEU A 152 -2.20 10.74 -20.47
C LEU A 152 -1.58 9.64 -21.34
N ILE A 153 -0.38 9.89 -21.86
CA ILE A 153 0.43 8.89 -22.58
C ILE A 153 1.67 8.62 -21.74
N VAL A 154 1.92 7.34 -21.48
CA VAL A 154 2.95 6.89 -20.55
C VAL A 154 3.68 5.69 -21.14
N ASP A 155 4.92 5.47 -20.74
CA ASP A 155 5.70 4.33 -21.22
C ASP A 155 5.26 3.04 -20.51
N GLU A 156 5.14 3.10 -19.18
CA GLU A 156 4.79 1.94 -18.34
C GLU A 156 3.76 2.29 -17.26
N VAL A 157 2.95 1.30 -16.90
CA VAL A 157 1.91 1.42 -15.86
C VAL A 157 2.09 0.33 -14.82
N VAL A 158 2.18 0.71 -13.54
CA VAL A 158 2.04 -0.21 -12.41
C VAL A 158 0.66 0.01 -11.79
N ILE A 159 -0.17 -1.04 -11.86
CA ILE A 159 -1.48 -1.07 -11.20
C ILE A 159 -1.28 -1.73 -9.84
N ALA A 160 -1.53 -1.00 -8.76
CA ALA A 160 -1.61 -1.57 -7.42
C ALA A 160 -2.90 -1.15 -6.71
N THR A 161 -3.99 -1.17 -7.47
CA THR A 161 -5.38 -1.14 -7.00
C THR A 161 -5.87 -2.55 -6.64
N PRO A 162 -7.04 -2.69 -6.00
CA PRO A 162 -7.64 -4.01 -5.83
C PRO A 162 -7.99 -4.60 -7.21
N GLU A 163 -8.15 -5.94 -7.25
CA GLU A 163 -8.33 -6.69 -8.51
C GLU A 163 -9.53 -6.21 -9.31
N LYS A 164 -10.64 -5.91 -8.63
CA LYS A 164 -11.90 -5.51 -9.26
C LYS A 164 -11.74 -4.23 -10.07
N GLU A 165 -11.10 -3.23 -9.47
CA GLU A 165 -10.78 -1.94 -10.08
C GLU A 165 -9.74 -2.11 -11.19
N ALA A 166 -8.70 -2.92 -10.97
CA ALA A 166 -7.69 -3.21 -11.99
C ALA A 166 -8.32 -3.86 -13.24
N CYS A 167 -9.21 -4.84 -13.05
CA CYS A 167 -9.93 -5.50 -14.13
C CYS A 167 -10.86 -4.52 -14.87
N ALA A 168 -11.58 -3.65 -14.14
CA ALA A 168 -12.42 -2.62 -14.75
C ALA A 168 -11.61 -1.68 -15.65
N MET A 169 -10.46 -1.18 -15.18
CA MET A 169 -9.57 -0.31 -15.96
C MET A 169 -9.02 -0.99 -17.22
N LEU A 170 -8.80 -2.30 -17.16
CA LEU A 170 -8.27 -3.12 -18.26
C LEU A 170 -9.37 -3.67 -19.19
N GLY A 171 -10.66 -3.41 -18.91
CA GLY A 171 -11.78 -3.99 -19.66
C GLY A 171 -11.85 -5.52 -19.56
N ARG A 172 -11.49 -6.08 -18.40
CA ARG A 172 -11.46 -7.54 -18.13
C ARG A 172 -12.48 -7.91 -17.06
N GLU A 173 -12.86 -9.18 -17.04
CA GLU A 173 -13.64 -9.75 -15.93
C GLU A 173 -12.73 -10.05 -14.74
N SER A 174 -13.24 -9.80 -13.53
CA SER A 174 -12.56 -10.13 -12.27
C SER A 174 -12.79 -11.60 -11.92
N ASN A 175 -11.75 -12.29 -11.42
CA ASN A 175 -11.85 -13.67 -10.96
C ASN A 175 -12.07 -13.77 -9.45
N SER A 176 -11.95 -12.67 -8.71
CA SER A 176 -12.21 -12.63 -7.27
C SER A 176 -13.71 -12.59 -6.96
N THR A 177 -14.15 -13.47 -6.06
CA THR A 177 -15.35 -13.21 -5.25
C THR A 177 -15.08 -12.00 -4.34
N ASP A 178 -16.09 -11.24 -3.92
CA ASP A 178 -16.04 -9.91 -3.26
C ASP A 178 -15.15 -9.77 -1.97
N LEU A 179 -14.31 -10.74 -1.62
CA LEU A 179 -13.53 -10.81 -0.39
C LEU A 179 -12.20 -10.01 -0.38
N MET A 180 -11.76 -9.43 -1.49
CA MET A 180 -10.50 -8.66 -1.57
C MET A 180 -10.79 -7.20 -1.88
N SER A 181 -11.25 -6.46 -0.87
CA SER A 181 -11.52 -5.05 -1.00
C SER A 181 -10.38 -4.24 -0.36
N HIS A 182 -9.78 -3.35 -1.17
CA HIS A 182 -8.92 -2.22 -0.78
C HIS A 182 -7.42 -2.50 -0.56
N VAL A 183 -6.63 -2.69 -1.63
CA VAL A 183 -5.21 -2.27 -1.62
C VAL A 183 -5.03 -1.27 -2.76
N SER A 184 -4.71 -0.02 -2.45
CA SER A 184 -4.40 1.02 -3.45
C SER A 184 -3.05 1.65 -3.13
N VAL A 185 -2.06 1.45 -4.02
CA VAL A 185 -0.84 2.26 -4.14
C VAL A 185 -0.54 2.38 -5.62
N TYR A 186 -0.44 3.59 -6.18
CA TYR A 186 -0.17 3.77 -7.61
C TYR A 186 1.29 4.17 -7.84
N CYS A 187 1.93 3.63 -8.88
CA CYS A 187 3.26 4.11 -9.31
C CYS A 187 3.34 4.07 -10.83
N LEU A 188 3.00 5.18 -11.48
CA LEU A 188 3.18 5.29 -12.92
C LEU A 188 4.63 5.63 -13.24
N VAL A 189 5.26 4.94 -14.17
CA VAL A 189 6.67 5.15 -14.52
C VAL A 189 6.75 5.70 -15.95
N ARG A 190 7.19 6.95 -16.06
CA ARG A 190 7.57 7.59 -17.33
C ARG A 190 9.10 7.61 -17.46
N MET A 191 9.61 6.94 -18.47
CA MET A 191 11.02 6.94 -18.83
C MET A 191 11.32 8.09 -19.79
N VAL A 192 12.50 8.71 -19.66
CA VAL A 192 12.91 9.76 -20.59
C VAL A 192 13.48 9.11 -21.84
N GLY A 193 12.72 9.13 -22.94
CA GLY A 193 13.27 9.10 -24.29
C GLY A 193 13.33 10.52 -24.85
N GLN A 194 14.53 11.08 -25.00
CA GLN A 194 14.74 12.26 -25.83
C GLN A 194 14.51 11.87 -27.30
N THR A 195 13.66 12.61 -28.01
CA THR A 195 14.05 13.37 -29.21
C THR A 195 13.00 14.43 -29.50
N SER A 196 13.47 15.67 -29.55
CA SER A 196 12.92 16.75 -30.34
C SER A 196 12.60 16.28 -31.76
N ASP A 197 11.46 16.70 -32.31
CA ASP A 197 11.47 17.31 -33.63
C ASP A 197 10.33 18.33 -33.75
N HIS A 198 10.72 19.48 -34.27
CA HIS A 198 9.88 20.63 -34.55
C HIS A 198 8.78 20.26 -35.56
N TRP A 199 7.54 20.61 -35.23
CA TRP A 199 6.47 20.71 -36.22
C TRP A 199 6.44 22.13 -36.79
N HIS A 200 7.12 22.33 -37.92
CA HIS A 200 6.76 23.30 -38.97
C HIS A 200 7.08 22.69 -40.34
#